data_AF-A0AAU3KIY8-F1
#
_entry.id   AF-A0AAU3KIY8-F1
#
_cell.length_a   1.000
_cell.length_b   1.000
_cell.length_c   1.000
_cell.angle_alpha   90.00
_cell.angle_beta   90.00
_cell.angle_gamma   90.00
#
_symmetry.space_group_name_H-M   'P 1'
#
loop_
_entity.id
_entity.type
_entity.pdbx_description
1 polymer ?
#
loop_
_entity_poly.entity_id
_entity_poly.type
_entity_poly.pdbx_seq_one_letter_code
_entity_poly.pdbx_strand_id
1 'polypeptide(L)'
;MIQRFPRSSGSSPSRMQPIWISNCLRCACAEKVHLPDRLVVRIPSIAAQALLKLVAWSDRHWDDRKDAIDLATMLDWYNAGRHLNLLYEEYTELLVGYDYDTALASAHRLGYDMASPLDNSARAGVRSLFTDPSRLERLANDMNGAFDRQFLRVSAMFRGISGEST
;
A
#
# COMPACT_ATOMS: atom_id res chain seq x y z
N MET A 1 26.62 -21.87 -45.10
CA MET A 1 26.81 -20.40 -45.13
C MET A 1 25.65 -19.78 -44.34
N ILE A 2 25.83 -19.59 -43.03
CA ILE A 2 24.78 -19.13 -42.11
C ILE A 2 25.00 -17.63 -41.88
N GLN A 3 24.09 -16.79 -42.38
CA GLN A 3 24.14 -15.35 -42.10
C GLN A 3 23.71 -15.09 -40.65
N ARG A 4 24.64 -14.56 -39.85
CA ARG A 4 24.37 -14.00 -38.53
C ARG A 4 23.75 -12.61 -38.70
N PHE A 5 22.52 -12.43 -38.22
CA PHE A 5 21.94 -11.10 -38.03
C PHE A 5 22.75 -10.32 -36.97
N PRO A 6 22.99 -9.01 -37.16
CA PRO A 6 23.67 -8.19 -36.17
C PRO A 6 22.77 -8.00 -34.95
N ARG A 7 23.32 -8.20 -33.75
CA ARG A 7 22.65 -7.82 -32.50
C ARG A 7 22.51 -6.30 -32.49
N SER A 8 21.29 -5.80 -32.60
CA SER A 8 20.99 -4.41 -32.28
C SER A 8 21.34 -4.19 -30.80
N SER A 9 22.23 -3.24 -30.55
CA SER A 9 22.48 -2.67 -29.23
C SER A 9 21.26 -1.83 -28.85
N GLY A 10 20.18 -2.49 -28.44
CA GLY A 10 19.07 -1.85 -27.78
C GLY A 10 19.50 -1.48 -26.37
N SER A 11 19.69 -0.19 -26.13
CA SER A 11 19.80 0.38 -24.80
C SER A 11 18.59 -0.10 -23.99
N SER A 12 18.83 -0.98 -23.00
CA SER A 12 17.81 -1.33 -22.02
C SER A 12 17.28 -0.02 -21.42
N PRO A 13 15.95 0.20 -21.32
CA PRO A 13 15.45 1.37 -20.62
C PRO A 13 16.04 1.32 -19.22
N SER A 14 16.73 2.39 -18.83
CA SER A 14 17.27 2.53 -17.50
C SER A 14 16.13 2.28 -16.51
N ARG A 15 16.14 1.11 -15.86
CA ARG A 15 15.30 0.82 -14.71
C ARG A 15 15.68 1.88 -13.70
N MET A 16 14.85 2.91 -13.57
CA MET A 16 15.03 4.00 -12.64
C MET A 16 14.98 3.35 -11.26
N GLN A 17 16.15 3.02 -10.71
CA GLN A 17 16.28 2.45 -9.39
C GLN A 17 15.77 3.52 -8.44
N PRO A 18 14.63 3.32 -7.74
CA PRO A 18 14.13 4.34 -6.86
C PRO A 18 15.04 4.36 -5.62
N ILE A 19 15.99 5.31 -5.64
CA ILE A 19 17.00 5.56 -4.60
C ILE A 19 16.38 5.82 -3.22
N TRP A 20 15.06 5.99 -3.14
CA TRP A 20 14.30 6.20 -1.91
C TRP A 20 14.05 4.91 -1.09
N ILE A 21 14.20 3.71 -1.67
CA ILE A 21 13.99 2.44 -0.93
C ILE A 21 15.06 2.25 0.17
N SER A 22 16.26 2.82 0.00
CA SER A 22 17.39 2.58 0.92
C SER A 22 17.25 3.23 2.31
N ASN A 23 16.25 4.10 2.55
CA ASN A 23 16.07 4.76 3.86
C ASN A 23 14.67 4.63 4.50
N CYS A 24 13.65 4.06 3.83
CA CYS A 24 12.29 3.98 4.37
C CYS A 24 12.07 2.91 5.47
N LEU A 25 12.98 1.94 5.62
CA LEU A 25 12.81 0.81 6.54
C LEU A 25 13.52 0.99 7.89
N ARG A 26 13.79 2.22 8.34
CA ARG A 26 14.26 2.46 9.71
C ARG A 26 13.10 2.36 10.72
N CYS A 27 12.75 1.12 11.06
CA CYS A 27 12.33 0.58 12.36
C CYS A 27 11.32 1.31 13.29
N ALA A 28 10.64 2.39 12.89
CA ALA A 28 9.70 3.08 13.80
C ALA A 28 8.32 2.37 13.93
N CYS A 29 7.98 1.47 13.02
CA CYS A 29 6.63 0.88 12.93
C CYS A 29 6.56 -0.59 13.35
N ALA A 30 7.52 -1.09 14.14
CA ALA A 30 7.50 -2.49 14.60
C ALA A 30 6.57 -2.68 15.81
N GLU A 31 5.58 -3.56 15.68
CA GLU A 31 4.65 -3.94 16.73
C GLU A 31 5.12 -5.23 17.44
N LYS A 32 4.82 -5.33 18.74
CA LYS A 32 5.12 -6.54 19.51
C LYS A 32 3.93 -7.49 19.41
N VAL A 33 4.21 -8.73 19.04
CA VAL A 33 3.22 -9.81 19.05
C VAL A 33 3.66 -10.88 20.04
N HIS A 34 2.70 -11.27 20.88
CA HIS A 34 2.86 -12.36 21.84
C HIS A 34 2.44 -13.66 21.17
N LEU A 35 3.39 -14.58 21.05
CA LEU A 35 3.16 -15.94 20.56
C LEU A 35 2.99 -16.88 21.76
N PRO A 36 2.53 -18.13 21.54
CA PRO A 36 2.61 -19.18 22.54
C PRO A 36 4.02 -19.31 23.16
N ASP A 37 4.10 -19.91 24.35
CA ASP A 37 5.35 -20.12 25.09
C ASP A 37 6.08 -18.85 25.55
N ARG A 38 5.33 -17.75 25.74
CA ARG A 38 5.84 -16.44 26.22
C ARG A 38 6.86 -15.81 25.27
N LEU A 39 6.92 -16.25 24.01
CA LEU A 39 7.76 -15.64 23.00
C LEU A 39 7.15 -14.30 22.55
N VAL A 40 7.96 -13.24 22.58
CA VAL A 40 7.57 -11.92 22.05
C VAL A 40 8.42 -11.62 20.84
N VAL A 41 7.77 -11.49 19.68
CA VAL A 41 8.43 -11.10 18.42
C VAL A 41 8.05 -9.68 18.04
N ARG A 42 8.97 -8.98 17.36
CA ARG A 42 8.68 -7.70 16.73
C ARG A 42 8.41 -7.95 15.25
N ILE A 43 7.23 -7.54 14.80
CA ILE A 43 6.84 -7.61 13.39
C ILE A 43 6.54 -6.19 12.87
N PRO A 44 6.72 -5.91 11.58
CA PRO A 44 6.25 -4.64 11.02
C PRO A 44 4.74 -4.51 11.21
N SER A 45 4.25 -3.30 11.55
CA SER A 45 2.82 -2.99 11.62
C SER A 45 2.12 -3.27 10.30
N ILE A 46 0.79 -3.43 10.34
CA ILE A 46 -0.02 -3.63 9.13
C ILE A 46 0.22 -2.49 8.12
N ALA A 47 0.31 -1.24 8.59
CA ALA A 47 0.61 -0.08 7.74
C ALA A 47 1.99 -0.18 7.06
N ALA A 48 3.03 -0.60 7.80
CA ALA A 48 4.35 -0.78 7.22
C ALA A 48 4.38 -1.93 6.19
N GLN A 49 3.68 -3.03 6.45
CA GLN A 49 3.56 -4.15 5.52
C GLN A 49 2.77 -3.75 4.26
N ALA A 50 1.66 -3.01 4.42
CA ALA A 50 0.85 -2.51 3.31
C ALA A 50 1.65 -1.57 2.41
N LEU A 51 2.43 -0.66 3.01
CA LEU A 51 3.33 0.20 2.24
C LEU A 51 4.36 -0.62 1.45
N LEU A 52 5.00 -1.60 2.08
CA LEU A 52 5.94 -2.48 1.38
C LEU A 52 5.28 -3.22 0.22
N LYS A 53 4.05 -3.71 0.40
CA LYS A 53 3.28 -4.40 -0.65
C LYS A 53 2.89 -3.48 -1.79
N LEU A 54 2.50 -2.26 -1.49
CA LEU A 54 2.20 -1.25 -2.49
C LEU A 54 3.43 -0.94 -3.37
N VAL A 55 4.59 -0.72 -2.74
CA VAL A 55 5.84 -0.45 -3.45
C VAL A 55 6.25 -1.65 -4.31
N ALA A 56 6.22 -2.84 -3.71
CA ALA A 56 6.45 -4.09 -4.42
C ALA A 56 5.54 -4.25 -5.64
N TRP A 57 4.23 -4.09 -5.48
CA TRP A 57 3.29 -4.15 -6.59
C TRP A 57 3.68 -3.15 -7.68
N SER A 58 4.04 -1.91 -7.32
CA SER A 58 4.42 -0.90 -8.30
C SER A 58 5.64 -1.30 -9.16
N ASP A 59 6.55 -2.12 -8.62
CA ASP A 59 7.76 -2.60 -9.31
C ASP A 59 7.53 -3.86 -10.16
N ARG A 60 6.63 -4.77 -9.73
CA ARG A 60 6.50 -6.13 -10.28
C ARG A 60 5.08 -6.58 -10.64
N HIS A 61 4.09 -5.68 -10.69
CA HIS A 61 2.71 -6.03 -11.07
C HIS A 61 2.54 -6.63 -12.47
N TRP A 62 3.53 -6.47 -13.36
CA TRP A 62 3.53 -7.14 -14.66
C TRP A 62 3.90 -8.63 -14.57
N ASP A 63 4.55 -9.07 -13.49
CA ASP A 63 4.98 -10.45 -13.30
C ASP A 63 3.87 -11.29 -12.65
N ASP A 64 3.30 -10.80 -11.55
CA ASP A 64 2.12 -11.37 -10.91
C ASP A 64 1.33 -10.34 -10.08
N ARG A 65 0.16 -10.76 -9.60
CA ARG A 65 -0.76 -9.93 -8.81
C ARG A 65 -0.75 -10.20 -7.31
N LYS A 66 0.24 -10.95 -6.79
CA LYS A 66 0.24 -11.42 -5.38
C LYS A 66 0.28 -10.26 -4.40
N ASP A 67 1.07 -9.22 -4.68
CA ASP A 67 1.17 -8.08 -3.77
C ASP A 67 -0.13 -7.27 -3.68
N ALA A 68 -0.91 -7.20 -4.77
CA ALA A 68 -2.24 -6.60 -4.74
C ALA A 68 -3.22 -7.45 -3.91
N ILE A 69 -3.18 -8.77 -4.05
CA ILE A 69 -3.99 -9.70 -3.25
C ILE A 69 -3.64 -9.57 -1.75
N ASP A 70 -2.34 -9.51 -1.43
CA ASP A 70 -1.88 -9.31 -0.06
C ASP A 70 -2.33 -7.95 0.49
N LEU A 71 -2.28 -6.89 -0.33
CA LEU A 71 -2.75 -5.57 0.07
C LEU A 71 -4.27 -5.54 0.33
N ALA A 72 -5.08 -6.24 -0.46
CA ALA A 72 -6.50 -6.41 -0.20
C ALA A 72 -6.76 -7.10 1.15
N THR A 73 -5.97 -8.12 1.46
CA THR A 73 -6.03 -8.83 2.74
C THR A 73 -5.65 -7.91 3.91
N MET A 74 -4.61 -7.08 3.75
CA MET A 74 -4.21 -6.10 4.77
C MET A 74 -5.27 -5.03 5.00
N LEU A 75 -5.98 -4.59 3.95
CA LEU A 75 -7.12 -3.69 4.09
C LEU A 75 -8.27 -4.33 4.89
N ASP A 76 -8.47 -5.65 4.79
CA ASP A 76 -9.45 -6.37 5.61
C ASP A 76 -9.00 -6.47 7.07
N TRP A 77 -7.73 -6.78 7.31
CA TRP A 77 -7.15 -6.82 8.65
C TRP A 77 -7.18 -5.47 9.35
N TYR A 78 -6.96 -4.37 8.61
CA TYR A 78 -7.05 -3.01 9.15
C TYR A 78 -8.48 -2.58 9.48
N ASN A 79 -9.49 -3.25 8.90
CA ASN A 79 -10.89 -3.05 9.22
C ASN A 79 -11.39 -4.01 10.30
N ALA A 80 -10.52 -4.47 11.19
CA ALA A 80 -10.86 -5.44 12.22
C ALA A 80 -10.14 -5.16 13.55
N GLY A 81 -10.64 -5.79 14.60
CA GLY A 81 -10.05 -5.79 15.93
C GLY A 81 -9.79 -4.37 16.45
N ARG A 82 -8.57 -4.13 16.97
CA ARG A 82 -8.18 -2.85 17.56
C ARG A 82 -8.37 -1.68 16.59
N HIS A 83 -8.06 -1.84 15.31
CA HIS A 83 -8.14 -0.75 14.33
C HIS A 83 -9.60 -0.33 14.06
N LEU A 84 -10.51 -1.31 14.01
CA LEU A 84 -11.94 -1.01 13.91
C LEU A 84 -12.47 -0.30 15.16
N ASN A 85 -12.06 -0.73 16.36
CA ASN A 85 -12.46 -0.06 17.60
C ASN A 85 -12.00 1.40 17.62
N LEU A 86 -10.76 1.66 17.22
CA LEU A 86 -10.22 3.02 17.13
C LEU A 86 -11.01 3.91 16.16
N LEU A 87 -11.58 3.36 15.09
CA LEU A 87 -12.46 4.15 14.21
C LEU A 87 -13.70 4.66 14.94
N TYR A 88 -14.32 3.85 15.78
CA TYR A 88 -15.50 4.23 16.54
C TYR A 88 -15.17 5.11 17.77
N GLU A 89 -13.98 4.96 18.33
CA GLU A 89 -13.56 5.63 19.57
C GLU A 89 -12.85 6.97 19.31
N GLU A 90 -11.94 7.01 18.34
CA GLU A 90 -11.04 8.15 18.10
C GLU A 90 -11.26 8.83 16.76
N TYR A 91 -11.76 8.11 15.74
CA TYR A 91 -11.84 8.60 14.36
C TYR A 91 -13.29 8.65 13.84
N THR A 92 -14.25 8.97 14.70
CA THR A 92 -15.68 9.00 14.33
C THR A 92 -15.99 9.98 13.19
N GLU A 93 -15.32 11.12 13.14
CA GLU A 93 -15.47 12.08 12.02
C GLU A 93 -15.06 11.47 10.67
N LEU A 94 -14.05 10.60 10.66
CA LEU A 94 -13.65 9.88 9.44
C LEU A 94 -14.72 8.86 9.02
N LEU A 95 -15.38 8.20 9.98
CA LEU A 95 -16.53 7.34 9.68
C LEU A 95 -17.68 8.15 9.09
N VAL A 96 -18.01 9.32 9.66
CA VAL A 96 -19.05 10.22 9.13
C VAL A 96 -18.72 10.62 7.69
N GLY A 97 -17.48 11.00 7.41
CA GLY A 97 -17.03 11.38 6.06
C GLY A 97 -17.08 10.26 5.02
N TYR A 98 -17.22 9.01 5.44
CA TYR A 98 -17.40 7.83 4.59
C TYR A 98 -18.77 7.17 4.75
N ASP A 99 -19.80 7.92 5.19
CA ASP A 99 -21.17 7.41 5.38
C ASP A 99 -21.24 6.14 6.23
N TYR A 100 -20.37 6.07 7.25
CA TYR A 100 -20.19 4.93 8.15
C TYR A 100 -19.76 3.61 7.46
N ASP A 101 -19.25 3.65 6.22
CA ASP A 101 -18.59 2.49 5.61
C ASP A 101 -17.20 2.30 6.25
N THR A 102 -17.17 1.42 7.25
CA THR A 102 -15.97 1.10 8.02
C THR A 102 -14.82 0.62 7.15
N ALA A 103 -15.09 -0.06 6.04
CA ALA A 103 -14.04 -0.55 5.15
C ALA A 103 -13.36 0.59 4.39
N LEU A 104 -14.10 1.63 4.00
CA LEU A 104 -13.55 2.81 3.33
C LEU A 104 -12.83 3.72 4.31
N ALA A 105 -13.42 3.97 5.48
CA ALA A 105 -12.78 4.73 6.55
C ALA A 105 -11.49 4.06 7.04
N SER A 106 -11.49 2.73 7.21
CA SER A 106 -10.29 1.95 7.55
C SER A 106 -9.25 2.02 6.45
N ALA A 107 -9.65 1.94 5.18
CA ALA A 107 -8.73 2.05 4.06
C ALA A 107 -8.04 3.42 4.03
N HIS A 108 -8.81 4.51 4.21
CA HIS A 108 -8.26 5.84 4.35
C HIS A 108 -7.28 5.92 5.52
N ARG A 109 -7.69 5.45 6.70
CA ARG A 109 -6.83 5.49 7.89
C ARG A 109 -5.55 4.70 7.70
N LEU A 110 -5.62 3.52 7.07
CA LEU A 110 -4.44 2.73 6.69
C LEU A 110 -3.50 3.56 5.80
N GLY A 111 -4.03 4.25 4.80
CA GLY A 111 -3.26 5.12 3.92
C GLY A 111 -2.55 6.26 4.67
N TYR A 112 -3.25 6.89 5.63
CA TYR A 112 -2.65 7.90 6.50
C TYR A 112 -1.50 7.31 7.34
N ASP A 113 -1.72 6.16 7.96
CA ASP A 113 -0.72 5.49 8.82
C ASP A 113 0.47 4.93 8.00
N MET A 114 0.27 4.53 6.74
CA MET A 114 1.35 4.17 5.81
C MET A 114 2.28 5.36 5.54
N ALA A 115 1.70 6.56 5.39
CA ALA A 115 2.46 7.75 5.02
C ALA A 115 3.05 8.47 6.24
N SER A 116 2.40 8.38 7.42
CA SER A 116 2.81 8.99 8.68
C SER A 116 4.31 8.90 9.02
N PRO A 117 4.97 7.73 8.95
CA PRO A 117 6.39 7.60 9.29
C PRO A 117 7.36 8.09 8.20
N LEU A 118 6.85 8.47 7.02
CA LEU A 118 7.67 8.85 5.88
C LEU A 118 8.05 10.33 5.94
N ASP A 119 9.32 10.62 5.63
CA ASP A 119 9.74 11.99 5.34
C ASP A 119 9.10 12.51 4.04
N ASN A 120 9.24 13.80 3.78
CA ASN A 120 8.61 14.46 2.63
C ASN A 120 9.06 13.86 1.29
N SER A 121 10.32 13.42 1.18
CA SER A 121 10.86 12.85 -0.06
C SER A 121 10.26 11.47 -0.33
N ALA A 122 10.24 10.61 0.70
CA ALA A 122 9.62 9.29 0.64
C ALA A 122 8.12 9.37 0.37
N ARG A 123 7.41 10.29 1.04
CA ARG A 123 5.98 10.51 0.83
C ARG A 123 5.68 10.96 -0.60
N ALA A 124 6.50 11.85 -1.16
CA ALA A 124 6.37 12.26 -2.56
C ALA A 124 6.63 11.08 -3.52
N GLY A 125 7.62 10.23 -3.22
CA GLY A 125 7.88 8.99 -3.96
C GLY A 125 6.64 8.09 -4.01
N VAL A 126 6.04 7.79 -2.85
CA VAL A 126 4.82 6.96 -2.77
C VAL A 126 3.65 7.61 -3.51
N ARG A 127 3.42 8.91 -3.34
CA ARG A 127 2.36 9.63 -4.07
C ARG A 127 2.55 9.57 -5.59
N SER A 128 3.79 9.65 -6.05
CA SER A 128 4.10 9.60 -7.49
C SER A 128 3.77 8.24 -8.13
N LEU A 129 3.61 7.18 -7.34
CA LEU A 129 3.15 5.88 -7.82
C LEU A 129 1.73 5.94 -8.40
N PHE A 130 0.96 6.99 -8.13
CA PHE A 130 -0.43 7.13 -8.55
C PHE A 130 -0.72 8.47 -9.27
N THR A 131 0.32 9.15 -9.78
CA THR A 131 0.13 10.33 -10.63
C THR A 131 -0.70 10.01 -11.88
N ASP A 132 -0.59 8.78 -12.39
CA ASP A 132 -1.45 8.24 -13.43
C ASP A 132 -2.68 7.57 -12.80
N PRO A 133 -3.90 8.08 -13.04
CA PRO A 133 -5.13 7.49 -12.52
C PRO A 133 -5.32 6.02 -12.91
N SER A 134 -4.77 5.58 -14.05
CA SER A 134 -4.88 4.19 -14.52
C SER A 134 -4.23 3.19 -13.56
N ARG A 135 -3.29 3.64 -12.73
CA ARG A 135 -2.63 2.81 -11.73
C ARG A 135 -3.55 2.43 -10.56
N LEU A 136 -4.47 3.32 -10.17
CA LEU A 136 -5.48 2.98 -9.14
C LEU A 136 -6.42 1.89 -9.68
N GLU A 137 -6.87 2.05 -10.93
CA GLU A 137 -7.72 1.06 -11.60
C GLU A 137 -6.99 -0.29 -11.76
N ARG A 138 -5.71 -0.26 -12.15
CA ARG A 138 -4.92 -1.48 -12.26
C ARG A 138 -4.76 -2.18 -10.92
N LEU A 139 -4.42 -1.43 -9.86
CA LEU A 139 -4.29 -1.99 -8.52
C LEU A 139 -5.61 -2.64 -8.07
N ALA A 140 -6.73 -1.96 -8.29
CA ALA A 140 -8.05 -2.48 -7.97
C ALA A 140 -8.41 -3.76 -8.77
N ASN A 141 -8.04 -3.84 -10.04
CA ASN A 141 -8.22 -5.05 -10.87
C ASN A 141 -7.33 -6.22 -10.43
N ASP A 142 -6.11 -5.93 -9.95
CA ASP A 142 -5.17 -6.95 -9.52
C ASP A 142 -5.56 -7.54 -8.15
N MET A 143 -6.29 -6.77 -7.31
CA MET A 143 -6.88 -7.23 -6.06
C MET A 143 -7.93 -8.33 -6.28
N ASN A 144 -8.14 -9.19 -5.27
CA ASN A 144 -9.23 -10.17 -5.30
C ASN A 144 -10.58 -9.53 -4.96
N GLY A 145 -11.65 -9.92 -5.67
CA GLY A 145 -13.02 -9.47 -5.39
C GLY A 145 -13.59 -8.58 -6.51
N ALA A 146 -14.71 -7.93 -6.22
CA ALA A 146 -15.38 -7.05 -7.18
C ALA A 146 -14.59 -5.76 -7.40
N PHE A 147 -14.33 -5.40 -8.66
CA PHE A 147 -13.57 -4.21 -9.05
C PHE A 147 -14.08 -2.94 -8.36
N ASP A 148 -15.38 -2.65 -8.43
CA ASP A 148 -15.95 -1.42 -7.85
C ASP A 148 -15.64 -1.29 -6.36
N ARG A 149 -15.74 -2.40 -5.62
CA ARG A 149 -15.43 -2.41 -4.18
C ARG A 149 -13.95 -2.15 -3.94
N GLN A 150 -13.06 -2.77 -4.71
CA GLN A 150 -11.61 -2.59 -4.55
C GLN A 150 -11.18 -1.20 -4.99
N PHE A 151 -11.77 -0.66 -6.05
CA PHE A 151 -11.48 0.67 -6.54
C PHE A 151 -11.83 1.74 -5.49
N LEU A 152 -12.97 1.61 -4.82
CA LEU A 152 -13.34 2.50 -3.72
C LEU A 152 -12.35 2.42 -2.54
N ARG A 153 -11.93 1.21 -2.15
CA ARG A 153 -10.96 1.02 -1.05
C ARG A 153 -9.59 1.60 -1.40
N VAL A 154 -9.09 1.33 -2.59
CA VAL A 154 -7.80 1.85 -3.09
C VAL A 154 -7.85 3.38 -3.19
N SER A 155 -8.97 3.94 -3.65
CA SER A 155 -9.19 5.39 -3.70
C SER A 155 -9.19 6.02 -2.31
N ALA A 156 -9.89 5.43 -1.35
CA ALA A 156 -9.91 5.91 0.04
C ALA A 156 -8.51 5.84 0.67
N MET A 157 -7.81 4.71 0.50
CA MET A 157 -6.41 4.56 0.95
C MET A 157 -5.50 5.63 0.35
N PHE A 158 -5.64 5.93 -0.94
CA PHE A 158 -4.82 6.95 -1.59
C PHE A 158 -5.11 8.36 -1.07
N ARG A 159 -6.37 8.72 -0.78
CA ARG A 159 -6.72 9.99 -0.11
C ARG A 159 -6.01 10.12 1.24
N GLY A 160 -6.00 9.04 2.02
CA GLY A 160 -5.26 8.98 3.28
C GLY A 160 -3.75 9.19 3.13
N ILE A 161 -3.13 8.56 2.12
CA ILE A 161 -1.69 8.78 1.80
C ILE A 161 -1.42 10.24 1.44
N SER A 162 -2.33 10.85 0.68
CA SER A 162 -2.24 12.24 0.24
C SER A 162 -2.52 13.26 1.35
N GLY A 163 -3.11 12.83 2.47
CA GLY A 163 -3.49 13.69 3.60
C GLY A 163 -4.71 14.56 3.29
N GLU A 164 -5.56 14.12 2.35
CA GLU A 164 -6.81 14.80 2.02
C GLU A 164 -7.86 14.48 3.09
N SER A 165 -8.50 15.49 3.68
CA SER A 165 -9.66 15.28 4.56
C SER A 165 -10.87 14.82 3.74
N THR A 166 -11.68 13.93 4.32
CA THR A 166 -13.01 13.54 3.81
C THR A 166 -14.01 14.67 3.88
#